data_AF-A0A2G3J9M2-F1
#
_entry.id   AF-A0A2G3J9M2-F1
#
_cell.length_a   1.000
_cell.length_b   1.000
_cell.length_c   1.000
_cell.angle_alpha   90.00
_cell.angle_beta   90.00
_cell.angle_gamma   90.00
#
_symmetry.space_group_name_H-M   'P 1'
#
loop_
_entity.id
_entity.type
_entity.pdbx_description
1 polymer ?
#
loop_
_entity_poly.entity_id
_entity_poly.type
_entity_poly.pdbx_seq_one_letter_code
_entity_poly.pdbx_strand_id
1 'polypeptide(L)'
;MFPINTDIPSYGVDTHTIENWQWFQAVGHLVATELAAKPRGTVAVLAEEERAYWLALIEEQYYLATAPIIEGEIYLAAAALARDLVGMCGDELAYMRGGLASWLLNQTTLQVEARQLQCWQTLPTYAGWDD
;
A
#
# COMPACT_ATOMS: atom_id res chain seq x y z
N MET A 1 14.21 -5.73 14.47
CA MET A 1 13.46 -4.85 13.55
C MET A 1 13.39 -5.61 12.25
N PHE A 2 12.20 -6.05 11.84
CA PHE A 2 12.05 -6.70 10.53
C PHE A 2 12.18 -5.61 9.46
N PRO A 3 12.96 -5.83 8.38
CA PRO A 3 13.15 -4.81 7.36
C PRO A 3 11.85 -4.56 6.60
N ILE A 4 11.56 -3.29 6.35
CA ILE A 4 10.50 -2.88 5.42
C ILE A 4 11.07 -3.03 4.01
N ASN A 5 10.34 -3.70 3.13
CA ASN A 5 10.70 -3.78 1.73
C ASN A 5 10.57 -2.38 1.10
N THR A 6 11.64 -1.93 0.45
CA THR A 6 11.71 -0.63 -0.21
C THR A 6 12.01 -0.75 -1.70
N ASP A 7 11.81 -1.94 -2.28
CA ASP A 7 12.05 -2.15 -3.69
C ASP A 7 11.00 -1.41 -4.51
N ILE A 8 11.44 -0.72 -5.56
CA ILE A 8 10.57 -0.04 -6.51
C ILE A 8 10.66 -0.83 -7.82
N PRO A 9 9.64 -1.65 -8.15
CA PRO A 9 9.61 -2.36 -9.42
C PRO A 9 9.64 -1.41 -10.62
N SER A 10 10.18 -1.88 -11.74
CA SER A 10 10.12 -1.13 -12.99
C SER A 10 8.68 -1.10 -13.50
N TYR A 11 8.20 0.08 -13.90
CA TYR A 11 6.83 0.25 -14.39
C TYR A 11 6.68 0.01 -15.89
N GLY A 12 7.71 0.37 -16.68
CA GLY A 12 7.77 0.07 -18.12
C GLY A 12 6.93 0.95 -19.05
N VAL A 13 6.58 2.18 -18.66
CA VAL A 13 5.72 3.10 -19.44
C VAL A 13 6.40 4.46 -19.72
N ASP A 14 5.64 5.50 -20.07
CA ASP A 14 6.14 6.86 -20.29
C ASP A 14 6.80 7.49 -19.04
N THR A 15 7.64 8.49 -19.27
CA THR A 15 8.43 9.16 -18.22
C THR A 15 7.55 9.76 -17.11
N HIS A 16 6.42 10.36 -17.45
CA HIS A 16 5.57 11.04 -16.47
C HIS A 16 4.94 10.03 -15.49
N THR A 17 4.45 8.91 -16.01
CA THR A 17 3.91 7.85 -15.15
C THR A 17 5.01 7.18 -14.32
N ILE A 18 6.22 7.00 -14.87
CA ILE A 18 7.38 6.49 -14.10
C ILE A 18 7.74 7.41 -12.92
N GLU A 19 7.78 8.73 -13.14
CA GLU A 19 8.08 9.70 -12.07
C GLU A 19 7.03 9.63 -10.96
N ASN A 20 5.74 9.59 -11.33
CA ASN A 20 4.66 9.45 -10.34
C ASN A 20 4.72 8.10 -9.62
N TRP A 21 5.08 7.01 -10.30
CA TRP A 21 5.28 5.71 -9.68
C TRP A 21 6.38 5.75 -8.61
N GLN A 22 7.54 6.32 -8.94
CA GLN A 22 8.65 6.45 -8.01
C GLN A 22 8.27 7.30 -6.78
N TRP A 23 7.55 8.40 -6.99
CA TRP A 23 7.08 9.24 -5.89
C TRP A 23 6.01 8.55 -5.04
N PHE A 24 5.08 7.83 -5.65
CA PHE A 24 4.09 7.04 -4.94
C PHE A 24 4.77 5.99 -4.05
N GLN A 25 5.71 5.21 -4.57
CA GLN A 25 6.45 4.22 -3.77
C GLN A 25 7.28 4.89 -2.66
N ALA A 26 7.95 6.01 -2.93
CA ALA A 26 8.71 6.74 -1.93
C ALA A 26 7.84 7.21 -0.75
N VAL A 27 6.65 7.78 -1.04
CA VAL A 27 5.70 8.17 0.01
C VAL A 27 5.13 6.93 0.72
N GLY A 28 4.85 5.86 -0.02
CA GLY A 28 4.47 4.56 0.53
C GLY A 28 5.47 4.02 1.55
N HIS A 29 6.77 4.10 1.27
CA HIS A 29 7.82 3.68 2.22
C HIS A 29 7.82 4.51 3.51
N LEU A 30 7.53 5.82 3.43
CA LEU A 30 7.39 6.66 4.62
C LEU A 30 6.17 6.22 5.45
N VAL A 31 5.03 5.98 4.80
CA VAL A 31 3.83 5.46 5.48
C VAL A 31 4.10 4.11 6.12
N ALA A 32 4.78 3.21 5.41
CA ALA A 32 5.17 1.90 5.94
C ALA A 32 6.07 2.05 7.19
N THR A 33 7.01 3.00 7.17
CA THR A 33 7.89 3.30 8.31
C THR A 33 7.10 3.79 9.52
N GLU A 34 6.15 4.72 9.29
CA GLU A 34 5.28 5.22 10.35
C GLU A 34 4.37 4.13 10.92
N LEU A 35 3.82 3.25 10.08
CA LEU A 35 3.01 2.11 10.52
C LEU A 35 3.85 1.07 11.28
N ALA A 36 5.13 0.90 10.95
CA ALA A 36 6.02 -0.05 11.64
C ALA A 36 6.32 0.37 13.08
N ALA A 37 6.21 1.66 13.40
CA ALA A 37 6.30 2.19 14.75
C ALA A 37 5.01 2.02 15.57
N LYS A 38 3.90 1.59 14.94
CA LYS A 38 2.60 1.40 15.58
C LYS A 38 2.37 -0.07 15.96
N PRO A 39 1.42 -0.37 16.86
CA PRO A 39 1.07 -1.75 17.21
C PRO A 39 0.68 -2.58 15.97
N ARG A 40 0.95 -3.89 16.01
CA ARG A 40 0.50 -4.80 14.95
C ARG A 40 -1.03 -4.75 14.83
N GLY A 41 -1.54 -4.77 13.60
CA GLY A 41 -2.98 -4.63 13.35
C GLY A 41 -3.45 -3.18 13.18
N THR A 42 -2.54 -2.20 13.21
CA THR A 42 -2.87 -0.82 12.84
C THR A 42 -3.01 -0.68 11.33
N VAL A 43 -4.08 -0.01 10.92
CA VAL A 43 -4.43 0.30 9.53
C VAL A 43 -4.50 1.81 9.36
N ALA A 44 -3.81 2.34 8.35
CA ALA A 44 -4.01 3.70 7.86
C ALA A 44 -5.30 3.76 7.05
N VAL A 45 -6.21 4.68 7.40
CA VAL A 45 -7.48 4.85 6.70
C VAL A 45 -7.46 6.18 5.98
N LEU A 46 -7.65 6.15 4.66
CA LEU A 46 -7.78 7.32 3.81
C LEU A 46 -9.24 7.41 3.40
N ALA A 47 -10.06 8.01 4.27
CA ALA A 47 -11.51 8.04 4.10
C ALA A 47 -11.95 8.75 2.81
N GLU A 48 -11.20 9.76 2.36
CA GLU A 48 -11.47 10.48 1.11
C GLU A 48 -11.16 9.65 -0.15
N GLU A 49 -10.23 8.69 -0.05
CA GLU A 49 -9.86 7.80 -1.16
C GLU A 49 -10.54 6.43 -1.07
N GLU A 50 -11.40 6.23 -0.07
CA GLU A 50 -12.03 4.93 0.23
C GLU A 50 -11.01 3.79 0.21
N ARG A 51 -9.83 3.99 0.81
CA ARG A 51 -8.74 2.99 0.83
C ARG A 51 -8.11 2.86 2.20
N ALA A 52 -7.65 1.65 2.47
CA ALA A 52 -6.91 1.28 3.66
C ALA A 52 -5.49 0.83 3.28
N TYR A 53 -4.53 1.08 4.16
CA TYR A 53 -3.15 0.62 4.03
C TYR A 53 -2.64 0.01 5.33
N TRP A 54 -1.86 -1.05 5.25
CA TRP A 54 -1.30 -1.74 6.42
C TRP A 54 0.02 -2.43 6.08
N LEU A 55 0.70 -2.94 7.10
CA LEU A 55 1.91 -3.75 6.93
C LEU A 55 1.57 -5.25 6.92
N ALA A 56 1.94 -5.93 5.84
CA ALA A 56 1.89 -7.40 5.73
C ALA A 56 3.30 -7.99 5.91
N LEU A 57 3.45 -9.02 6.75
CA LEU A 57 4.73 -9.71 6.95
C LEU A 57 4.84 -10.87 5.95
N ILE A 58 5.72 -10.77 4.97
CA ILE A 58 5.90 -11.78 3.92
C ILE A 58 7.38 -12.15 3.89
N GLU A 59 7.70 -13.45 4.05
CA GLU A 59 9.09 -13.93 4.02
C GLU A 59 10.04 -13.10 4.90
N GLU A 60 9.62 -12.83 6.14
CA GLU A 60 10.35 -12.03 7.14
C GLU A 60 10.57 -10.54 6.81
N GLN A 61 9.96 -10.04 5.73
CA GLN A 61 9.98 -8.62 5.37
C GLN A 61 8.57 -8.01 5.45
N TYR A 62 8.50 -6.73 5.81
CA TYR A 62 7.23 -6.00 5.80
C TYR A 62 6.99 -5.32 4.46
N TYR A 63 5.80 -5.51 3.91
CA TYR A 63 5.34 -4.85 2.70
C TYR A 63 4.15 -3.95 3.01
N LEU A 64 4.08 -2.80 2.32
CA LEU A 64 2.88 -1.97 2.35
C LEU A 64 1.80 -2.63 1.48
N ALA A 65 0.71 -3.03 2.13
CA ALA A 65 -0.47 -3.57 1.48
C ALA A 65 -1.60 -2.53 1.47
N THR A 66 -2.53 -2.69 0.54
CA THR A 66 -3.69 -1.81 0.39
C THR A 66 -4.91 -2.58 -0.10
N ALA A 67 -6.09 -2.06 0.23
CA ALA A 67 -7.38 -2.54 -0.27
C ALA A 67 -8.39 -1.38 -0.30
N PRO A 68 -9.41 -1.45 -1.18
CA PRO A 68 -10.52 -0.52 -1.13
C PRO A 68 -11.39 -0.74 0.11
N ILE A 69 -12.08 0.32 0.52
CA ILE A 69 -13.09 0.35 1.56
C ILE A 69 -14.44 0.44 0.84
N ILE A 70 -15.29 -0.55 1.02
CA ILE A 70 -16.60 -0.64 0.38
C ILE A 70 -17.64 -0.73 1.49
N GLU A 71 -18.62 0.17 1.48
CA GLU A 71 -19.69 0.21 2.50
C GLU A 71 -19.15 0.27 3.95
N GLY A 72 -17.99 0.90 4.14
CA GLY A 72 -17.34 1.02 5.45
C GLY A 72 -16.48 -0.17 5.87
N GLU A 73 -16.34 -1.19 5.02
CA GLU A 73 -15.54 -2.39 5.28
C GLU A 73 -14.31 -2.46 4.37
N ILE A 74 -13.18 -2.93 4.91
CA ILE A 74 -11.97 -3.16 4.10
C ILE A 74 -12.17 -4.42 3.27
N TYR A 75 -12.21 -4.28 1.95
CA TYR A 75 -12.43 -5.41 1.05
C TYR A 75 -11.13 -6.17 0.78
N LEU A 76 -10.72 -6.98 1.75
CA LEU A 76 -9.46 -7.74 1.74
C LEU A 76 -9.33 -8.72 0.56
N ALA A 77 -10.44 -9.12 -0.07
CA ALA A 77 -10.40 -9.95 -1.28
C ALA A 77 -9.78 -9.22 -2.49
N ALA A 78 -9.81 -7.88 -2.48
CA ALA A 78 -9.13 -7.02 -3.46
C ALA A 78 -7.84 -6.40 -2.89
N ALA A 79 -7.24 -7.03 -1.87
CA ALA A 79 -5.97 -6.58 -1.33
C ALA A 79 -4.85 -6.77 -2.35
N ALA A 80 -3.94 -5.80 -2.41
CA ALA A 80 -2.73 -5.85 -3.22
C ALA A 80 -1.55 -5.28 -2.43
N LEU A 81 -0.32 -5.59 -2.86
CA LEU A 81 0.85 -4.86 -2.40
C LEU A 81 0.95 -3.55 -3.17
N ALA A 82 1.31 -2.45 -2.49
CA ALA A 82 1.47 -1.16 -3.13
C ALA A 82 2.50 -1.20 -4.28
N ARG A 83 3.55 -2.02 -4.13
CA ARG A 83 4.56 -2.26 -5.17
C ARG A 83 4.04 -2.99 -6.42
N ASP A 84 2.89 -3.65 -6.31
CA ASP A 84 2.30 -4.44 -7.39
C ASP A 84 1.12 -3.72 -8.08
N LEU A 85 0.84 -2.46 -7.70
CA LEU A 85 -0.18 -1.60 -8.34
C LEU A 85 0.27 -1.04 -9.69
N VAL A 86 0.86 -1.88 -10.52
CA VAL A 86 1.23 -1.53 -11.89
C VAL A 86 -0.03 -1.51 -12.78
N GLY A 87 -0.03 -0.68 -13.83
CA GLY A 87 -1.17 -0.49 -14.75
C GLY A 87 -2.03 0.75 -14.50
N MET A 88 -1.83 1.44 -13.38
CA MET A 88 -2.39 2.77 -13.10
C MET A 88 -1.78 3.87 -13.99
N CYS A 89 -2.53 4.93 -14.27
CA CYS A 89 -2.00 6.10 -14.96
C CYS A 89 -1.27 7.04 -13.98
N GLY A 90 -0.48 7.98 -14.51
CA GLY A 90 0.25 8.95 -13.70
C GLY A 90 -0.64 9.77 -12.75
N ASP A 91 -1.85 10.13 -13.19
CA ASP A 91 -2.79 10.89 -12.36
C ASP A 91 -3.36 10.06 -11.19
N GLU A 92 -3.65 8.78 -11.40
CA GLU A 92 -4.09 7.87 -10.34
C GLU A 92 -2.99 7.69 -9.29
N LEU A 93 -1.75 7.50 -9.73
CA LEU A 93 -0.58 7.42 -8.84
C LEU A 93 -0.37 8.73 -8.07
N ALA A 94 -0.52 9.87 -8.75
CA ALA A 94 -0.41 11.19 -8.13
C ALA A 94 -1.50 11.43 -7.07
N TYR A 95 -2.73 10.99 -7.36
CA TYR A 95 -3.87 11.05 -6.44
C TYR A 95 -3.60 10.22 -5.20
N MET A 96 -3.32 8.92 -5.35
CA MET A 96 -3.03 8.00 -4.24
C MET A 96 -1.84 8.47 -3.38
N ARG A 97 -0.79 8.99 -4.04
CA ARG A 97 0.34 9.62 -3.34
C ARG A 97 -0.13 10.81 -2.49
N GLY A 98 -1.03 11.63 -3.02
CA GLY A 98 -1.62 12.77 -2.33
C GLY A 98 -2.34 12.38 -1.05
N GLY A 99 -3.18 11.34 -1.11
CA GLY A 99 -3.84 10.81 0.09
C GLY A 99 -2.87 10.24 1.11
N LEU A 100 -1.85 9.49 0.68
CA LEU A 100 -0.81 8.98 1.59
C LEU A 100 -0.02 10.13 2.25
N ALA A 101 0.32 11.17 1.49
CA ALA A 101 0.98 12.36 2.02
C ALA A 101 0.09 13.12 3.01
N SER A 102 -1.20 13.25 2.73
CA SER A 102 -2.17 13.83 3.65
C SER A 102 -2.30 12.99 4.93
N TRP A 103 -2.32 11.68 4.79
CA TRP A 103 -2.35 10.76 5.92
C TRP A 103 -1.09 10.90 6.80
N LEU A 104 0.11 11.08 6.24
CA LEU A 104 1.33 11.29 7.04
C LEU A 104 1.22 12.49 7.99
N LEU A 105 0.42 13.50 7.64
CA LEU A 105 0.20 14.69 8.48
C LEU A 105 -0.84 14.47 9.58
N ASN A 106 -1.88 13.66 9.31
CA ASN A 106 -3.05 13.50 10.20
C ASN A 106 -3.08 12.16 10.95
N GLN A 107 -2.42 11.14 10.39
CA GLN A 107 -2.26 9.77 10.88
C GLN A 107 -3.54 9.09 11.40
N THR A 108 -4.66 9.27 10.68
CA THR A 108 -5.93 8.62 11.02
C THR A 108 -5.82 7.10 10.90
N THR A 109 -6.04 6.38 12.00
CA THR A 109 -5.82 4.93 12.05
C THR A 109 -7.01 4.17 12.63
N LEU A 110 -7.13 2.91 12.22
CA LEU A 110 -8.03 1.91 12.81
C LEU A 110 -7.18 0.77 13.39
N GLN A 111 -7.66 0.16 14.46
CA GLN A 111 -7.07 -1.05 15.02
C GLN A 111 -7.94 -2.26 14.66
N VAL A 112 -7.32 -3.29 14.08
CA VAL A 112 -7.96 -4.55 13.70
C VAL A 112 -7.11 -5.73 14.20
N GLU A 113 -7.68 -6.94 14.16
CA GLU A 113 -6.92 -8.14 14.50
C GLU A 113 -5.84 -8.38 13.44
N ALA A 114 -4.56 -8.36 13.86
CA ALA A 114 -3.42 -8.47 12.93
C ALA A 114 -3.47 -9.72 12.03
N ARG A 115 -4.10 -10.81 12.49
CA ARG A 115 -4.28 -12.04 11.68
C ARG A 115 -5.16 -11.83 10.45
N GLN A 116 -6.13 -10.91 10.50
CA GLN A 116 -7.02 -10.61 9.39
C GLN A 116 -6.28 -9.87 8.26
N LEU A 117 -5.26 -9.10 8.61
CA LEU A 117 -4.43 -8.33 7.68
C LEU A 117 -3.29 -9.14 7.06
N GLN A 118 -3.07 -10.37 7.52
CA GLN A 118 -2.01 -11.23 7.01
C GLN A 118 -2.51 -12.01 5.78
N CYS A 119 -2.59 -11.32 4.64
CA CYS A 119 -3.16 -11.89 3.40
C CYS A 119 -2.22 -12.86 2.66
N TRP A 120 -0.91 -12.72 2.84
CA TRP A 120 0.11 -13.52 2.13
C TRP A 120 1.15 -14.10 3.08
N GLN A 121 1.70 -15.26 2.74
CA GLN A 121 2.87 -15.85 3.44
C GLN A 121 4.14 -15.77 2.60
N THR A 122 3.99 -15.90 1.27
CA THR A 122 5.02 -15.73 0.25
C THR A 122 4.64 -14.57 -0.67
N LEU A 123 5.62 -14.00 -1.39
CA LEU A 123 5.33 -12.91 -2.32
C LEU A 123 4.30 -13.40 -3.36
N PRO A 124 3.17 -12.69 -3.55
CA PRO A 124 2.21 -13.07 -4.57
C PRO A 124 2.89 -13.00 -5.93
N THR A 125 2.70 -14.02 -6.75
CA THR A 125 3.11 -13.93 -8.15
C THR A 125 2.22 -12.88 -8.79
N TYR A 126 2.84 -11.86 -9.41
CA TYR A 126 2.12 -10.90 -10.23
C TYR A 126 1.51 -11.67 -11.41
N ALA A 127 0.26 -12.09 -11.25
CA ALA A 127 -0.60 -12.40 -12.39
C ALA A 127 -0.89 -11.02 -12.98
N GLY A 128 -0.24 -10.69 -14.08
CA GLY A 128 -0.68 -9.53 -14.86
C GLY A 128 -2.18 -9.61 -15.09
N TRP A 129 -2.80 -8.48 -15.37
CA TRP A 129 -4.09 -8.52 -16.04
C TRP A 129 -3.85 -9.28 -17.35
N ASP A 130 -4.20 -10.56 -17.37
CA ASP A 130 -4.34 -11.34 -18.58
C ASP A 130 -5.48 -10.67 -19.36
N ASP A 131 -5.12 -9.76 -20.27
CA ASP A 131 -5.98 -9.32 -21.37
C ASP A 131 -6.05 -10.42 -22.45
#